data_AF-A0A7J2R046-F1
#
_entry.id   AF-A0A7J2R046-F1
#
_cell.length_a   1.000
_cell.length_b   1.000
_cell.length_c   1.000
_cell.angle_alpha   90.00
_cell.angle_beta   90.00
_cell.angle_gamma   90.00
#
_symmetry.space_group_name_H-M   'P 1'
#
loop_
_entity.id
_entity.type
_entity.pdbx_description
1 polymer ?
#
loop_
_entity_poly.entity_id
_entity_poly.type
_entity_poly.pdbx_seq_one_letter_code
_entity_poly.pdbx_strand_id
1 'polypeptide(L)'
;TMYITFTINGKTGHGLGNPDMPPPYRNKYSGINTIEKMLKIMNFLVELNKEFLQVETKYPLMADSTNKISWINLAEIHGGTKISTVPDRCYLHCSVNLIPEQNTESIKKRILDFVEDLKTKDPDLGIKVQIPISMEPFVIDGKSDFAQAVKKSSERIYNEKREFKLFMPSTDAHWFQERGIETILIGVSRGDNSIHCTDEFVYIEDLINATKLYALTALNYLK
;
A
#
# COMPACT_ATOMS: atom_id res chain seq x y z
N THR A 1 0.77 1.62 -4.92
CA THR A 1 1.13 1.02 -3.61
C THR A 1 2.44 1.59 -3.09
N MET A 2 2.53 1.88 -1.80
CA MET A 2 3.79 2.22 -1.13
C MET A 2 4.00 1.36 0.11
N TYR A 3 5.23 0.96 0.38
CA TYR A 3 5.64 0.45 1.69
C TYR A 3 6.54 1.47 2.34
N ILE A 4 6.20 1.86 3.57
CA ILE A 4 6.86 2.96 4.27
C ILE A 4 7.31 2.46 5.63
N THR A 5 8.55 2.79 5.99
CA THR A 5 9.09 2.57 7.34
C THR A 5 9.50 3.91 7.92
N PHE A 6 8.90 4.26 9.06
CA PHE A 6 9.32 5.38 9.89
C PHE A 6 10.19 4.83 11.03
N THR A 7 11.36 5.41 11.23
CA THR A 7 12.25 5.11 12.34
C THR A 7 12.51 6.38 13.12
N ILE A 8 12.18 6.39 14.41
CA ILE A 8 12.48 7.50 15.30
C ILE A 8 13.52 7.04 16.30
N ASN A 9 14.61 7.78 16.41
CA ASN A 9 15.60 7.66 17.47
C ASN A 9 15.39 8.82 18.46
N GLY A 10 15.48 8.50 19.74
CA GLY A 10 15.32 9.40 20.85
C GLY A 10 16.45 9.19 21.85
N LYS A 11 16.11 9.26 23.13
CA LYS A 11 17.10 9.22 24.20
C LYS A 11 16.51 8.54 25.41
N THR A 12 17.24 7.58 25.96
CA THR A 12 16.83 6.86 27.16
C THR A 12 16.79 7.80 28.36
N GLY A 13 15.86 7.55 29.27
CA GLY A 13 15.77 8.20 30.56
C GLY A 13 15.05 7.29 31.56
N HIS A 14 15.21 7.54 32.85
CA HIS A 14 14.37 6.88 33.85
C HIS A 14 12.92 7.36 33.68
N GLY A 15 11.96 6.46 33.47
CA GLY A 15 10.58 6.82 33.12
C GLY A 15 9.89 7.76 34.11
N LEU A 16 10.17 7.61 35.41
CA LEU A 16 9.67 8.52 36.46
C LEU A 16 10.60 9.69 36.79
N GLY A 17 11.90 9.43 36.97
CA GLY A 17 12.85 10.45 37.42
C GLY A 17 13.34 11.42 36.34
N ASN A 18 13.38 10.97 35.07
CA ASN A 18 13.83 11.77 33.93
C ASN A 18 12.99 11.50 32.67
N PRO A 19 11.66 11.68 32.70
CA PRO A 19 10.80 11.51 31.54
C PRO A 19 11.11 12.53 30.42
N ASP A 20 10.48 12.35 29.26
CA ASP A 20 10.42 13.37 28.23
C ASP A 20 9.48 14.49 28.66
N MET A 21 10.04 15.49 29.32
CA MET A 21 9.31 16.67 29.76
C MET A 21 9.38 17.77 28.69
N PRO A 22 8.34 18.61 28.55
CA PRO A 22 8.41 19.80 27.72
C PRO A 22 9.28 20.89 28.38
N PRO A 23 9.83 21.85 27.60
CA PRO A 23 10.39 23.07 28.16
C PRO A 23 9.37 23.85 29.03
N PRO A 24 9.79 24.50 30.11
CA PRO A 24 11.17 24.63 30.60
C PRO A 24 11.63 23.47 31.51
N TYR A 25 10.81 22.44 31.74
CA TYR A 25 11.11 21.34 32.67
C TYR A 25 12.14 20.33 32.15
N ARG A 26 12.34 20.31 30.83
CA ARG A 26 13.37 19.48 30.18
C ARG A 26 14.77 19.87 30.63
N ASN A 27 15.59 18.89 30.98
CA ASN A 27 17.00 19.09 31.29
C ASN A 27 17.88 18.05 30.58
N LYS A 28 19.21 18.14 30.76
CA LYS A 28 20.18 17.25 30.08
C LYS A 28 20.05 15.77 30.42
N TYR A 29 19.30 15.40 31.46
CA TYR A 29 19.04 14.00 31.86
C TYR A 29 17.69 13.48 31.36
N SER A 30 16.77 14.38 30.99
CA SER A 30 15.48 14.00 30.39
C SER A 30 15.68 13.08 29.19
N GLY A 31 14.82 12.07 29.11
CA GLY A 31 14.69 11.23 27.92
C GLY A 31 13.99 11.98 26.78
N ILE A 32 13.97 11.36 25.61
CA ILE A 32 13.24 11.81 24.43
C ILE A 32 12.39 10.63 23.98
N ASN A 33 11.07 10.71 24.15
CA ASN A 33 10.15 9.59 24.03
C ASN A 33 9.78 9.36 22.56
N THR A 34 10.31 8.27 21.99
CA THR A 34 10.07 7.96 20.57
C THR A 34 8.65 7.49 20.27
N ILE A 35 7.94 6.91 21.24
CA ILE A 35 6.55 6.45 21.06
C ILE A 35 5.61 7.67 20.98
N GLU A 36 5.77 8.64 21.88
CA GLU A 36 5.00 9.89 21.85
C GLU A 36 5.25 10.69 20.56
N LYS A 37 6.49 10.69 20.06
CA LYS A 37 6.78 11.29 18.75
C LYS A 37 6.14 10.52 17.60
N MET A 38 6.15 9.17 17.64
CA MET A 38 5.51 8.33 16.62
C MET A 38 3.98 8.53 16.58
N LEU A 39 3.36 8.81 17.73
CA LEU A 39 1.92 9.11 17.81
C LEU A 39 1.51 10.26 16.87
N LYS A 40 2.35 11.30 16.73
CA LYS A 40 2.08 12.42 15.82
C LYS A 40 2.02 11.97 14.35
N ILE A 41 2.92 11.06 13.96
CA ILE A 41 2.97 10.46 12.61
C ILE A 41 1.73 9.59 12.39
N MET A 42 1.42 8.70 13.33
CA MET A 42 0.26 7.81 13.24
C MET A 42 -1.05 8.60 13.12
N ASN A 43 -1.21 9.66 13.93
CA ASN A 43 -2.39 10.53 13.87
C ASN A 43 -2.54 11.15 12.49
N PHE A 44 -1.46 11.70 11.91
CA PHE A 44 -1.50 12.24 10.56
C PHE A 44 -1.90 11.20 9.51
N LEU A 45 -1.34 9.99 9.57
CA LEU A 45 -1.68 8.91 8.64
C LEU A 45 -3.15 8.48 8.78
N VAL A 46 -3.69 8.47 9.99
CA VAL A 46 -5.12 8.19 10.26
C VAL A 46 -6.01 9.32 9.73
N GLU A 47 -5.63 10.59 9.90
CA GLU A 47 -6.37 11.71 9.30
C GLU A 47 -6.34 11.64 7.77
N LEU A 48 -5.20 11.26 7.17
CA LEU A 48 -5.07 11.09 5.73
C LEU A 48 -6.03 10.00 5.20
N ASN A 49 -6.26 8.93 5.96
CA ASN A 49 -7.28 7.93 5.62
C ASN A 49 -8.70 8.53 5.57
N LYS A 50 -9.04 9.50 6.43
CA LYS A 50 -10.36 10.16 6.37
C LYS A 50 -10.55 10.95 5.08
N GLU A 51 -9.47 11.51 4.53
CA GLU A 51 -9.51 12.13 3.21
C GLU A 51 -9.66 11.09 2.10
N PHE A 52 -9.04 9.91 2.23
CA PHE A 52 -9.18 8.83 1.26
C PHE A 52 -10.62 8.32 1.15
N LEU A 53 -11.41 8.39 2.24
CA LEU A 53 -12.84 8.08 2.21
C LEU A 53 -13.65 8.98 1.26
N GLN A 54 -13.12 10.15 0.87
CA GLN A 54 -13.84 11.12 0.02
C GLN A 54 -13.70 10.81 -1.48
N VAL A 55 -12.88 9.81 -1.86
CA VAL A 55 -12.62 9.45 -3.25
C VAL A 55 -12.85 7.96 -3.44
N GLU A 56 -13.95 7.62 -4.12
CA GLU A 56 -14.19 6.26 -4.60
C GLU A 56 -13.67 6.08 -6.03
N THR A 57 -13.18 4.88 -6.32
CA THR A 57 -12.79 4.54 -7.68
C THR A 57 -14.01 4.42 -8.59
N LYS A 58 -13.89 4.93 -9.82
CA LYS A 58 -14.92 4.77 -10.86
C LYS A 58 -14.80 3.44 -11.62
N TYR A 59 -13.69 2.73 -11.42
CA TYR A 59 -13.42 1.49 -12.14
C TYR A 59 -14.22 0.32 -11.55
N PRO A 60 -14.79 -0.56 -12.39
CA PRO A 60 -15.62 -1.66 -11.92
C PRO A 60 -14.78 -2.66 -11.13
N LEU A 61 -15.32 -3.18 -10.02
CA LEU A 61 -14.65 -4.13 -9.15
C LEU A 61 -14.99 -5.59 -9.48
N MET A 62 -14.14 -6.51 -9.01
CA MET A 62 -14.50 -7.93 -8.89
C MET A 62 -15.74 -8.09 -7.99
N ALA A 63 -16.58 -9.10 -8.28
CA ALA A 63 -17.92 -9.19 -7.69
C ALA A 63 -17.90 -9.37 -6.16
N ASP A 64 -16.84 -9.97 -5.65
CA ASP A 64 -16.51 -10.21 -4.25
C ASP A 64 -15.74 -9.06 -3.58
N SER A 65 -15.20 -8.11 -4.36
CA SER A 65 -14.47 -6.96 -3.84
C SER A 65 -15.42 -5.81 -3.52
N THR A 66 -15.50 -5.45 -2.24
CA THR A 66 -16.29 -4.30 -1.76
C THR A 66 -15.47 -3.03 -1.57
N ASN A 67 -14.14 -3.14 -1.58
CA ASN A 67 -13.28 -2.00 -1.31
C ASN A 67 -13.15 -1.11 -2.56
N LYS A 68 -13.66 0.12 -2.49
CA LYS A 68 -13.62 1.13 -3.57
C LYS A 68 -12.63 2.25 -3.32
N ILE A 69 -11.97 2.23 -2.17
CA ILE A 69 -11.20 3.34 -1.65
C ILE A 69 -9.76 2.91 -1.38
N SER A 70 -8.91 3.91 -1.33
CA SER A 70 -7.54 3.77 -0.85
C SER A 70 -7.48 3.64 0.67
N TRP A 71 -6.41 3.03 1.16
CA TRP A 71 -6.21 2.89 2.59
C TRP A 71 -4.72 2.81 2.97
N ILE A 72 -4.38 3.46 4.08
CA ILE A 72 -3.12 3.31 4.80
C ILE A 72 -3.33 2.30 5.92
N ASN A 73 -2.65 1.17 5.82
CA ASN A 73 -2.59 0.16 6.86
C ASN A 73 -1.34 0.38 7.72
N LEU A 74 -1.53 0.67 9.01
CA LEU A 74 -0.46 0.68 10.01
C LEU A 74 -0.18 -0.76 10.42
N ALA A 75 0.77 -1.40 9.74
CA ALA A 75 0.92 -2.86 9.77
C ALA A 75 1.64 -3.37 11.01
N GLU A 76 2.67 -2.66 11.48
CA GLU A 76 3.52 -3.13 12.56
C GLU A 76 4.20 -1.96 13.28
N ILE A 77 4.27 -2.02 14.62
CA ILE A 77 4.93 -1.02 15.45
C ILE A 77 5.79 -1.68 16.54
N HIS A 78 7.01 -1.18 16.73
CA HIS A 78 7.94 -1.62 17.77
C HIS A 78 8.51 -0.42 18.51
N GLY A 79 8.34 -0.35 19.82
CA GLY A 79 8.87 0.76 20.62
C GLY A 79 9.06 0.41 22.09
N GLY A 80 10.18 0.87 22.65
CA GLY A 80 10.53 0.65 24.05
C GLY A 80 11.09 -0.73 24.37
N THR A 81 11.59 -0.85 25.60
CA THR A 81 12.27 -2.07 26.09
C THR A 81 11.77 -2.52 27.46
N LYS A 82 11.37 -1.59 28.32
CA LYS A 82 10.82 -1.83 29.67
C LYS A 82 10.02 -0.64 30.15
N ILE A 83 9.02 -0.88 30.98
CA ILE A 83 8.07 0.14 31.48
C ILE A 83 8.73 1.29 32.26
N SER A 84 9.88 1.04 32.90
CA SER A 84 10.59 2.02 33.72
C SER A 84 11.59 2.90 32.94
N THR A 85 11.63 2.79 31.61
CA THR A 85 12.60 3.49 30.76
C THR A 85 11.91 4.22 29.63
N VAL A 86 12.26 5.49 29.42
CA VAL A 86 11.81 6.26 28.26
C VAL A 86 12.31 5.57 26.99
N PRO A 87 11.41 5.22 26.05
CA PRO A 87 11.78 4.53 24.82
C PRO A 87 12.62 5.45 23.93
N ASP A 88 13.78 4.97 23.52
CA ASP A 88 14.76 5.70 22.70
C ASP A 88 14.74 5.27 21.22
N ARG A 89 13.88 4.31 20.86
CA ARG A 89 13.71 3.84 19.50
C ARG A 89 12.28 3.38 19.25
N CYS A 90 11.73 3.80 18.12
CA CYS A 90 10.42 3.36 17.64
C CYS A 90 10.43 3.16 16.11
N TYR A 91 9.85 2.04 15.67
CA TYR A 91 9.66 1.71 14.26
C TYR A 91 8.17 1.59 13.97
N LEU A 92 7.74 2.14 12.83
CA LEU A 92 6.39 1.94 12.29
C LEU A 92 6.52 1.51 10.83
N HIS A 93 6.00 0.33 10.51
CA HIS A 93 5.84 -0.16 9.15
C HIS A 93 4.39 0.03 8.72
N CYS A 94 4.18 0.62 7.56
CA CYS A 94 2.85 0.79 6.99
C CYS A 94 2.85 0.57 5.48
N SER A 95 1.68 0.22 4.96
CA SER A 95 1.43 0.12 3.53
C SER A 95 0.34 1.10 3.11
N VAL A 96 0.54 1.78 1.98
CA VAL A 96 -0.44 2.66 1.37
C VAL A 96 -0.91 2.03 0.07
N ASN A 97 -2.18 1.65 -0.01
CA ASN A 97 -2.80 1.20 -1.26
C ASN A 97 -3.57 2.38 -1.86
N LEU A 98 -3.30 2.66 -3.14
CA LEU A 98 -3.89 3.79 -3.87
C LEU A 98 -4.71 3.27 -5.05
N ILE A 99 -5.85 3.92 -5.29
CA ILE A 99 -6.72 3.73 -6.47
C ILE A 99 -6.26 4.61 -7.65
N PRO A 100 -6.68 4.32 -8.89
CA PRO A 100 -6.29 5.10 -10.09
C PRO A 100 -6.57 6.60 -10.04
N GLU A 101 -7.53 7.04 -9.24
CA GLU A 101 -7.90 8.44 -9.07
C GLU A 101 -6.90 9.24 -8.22
N GLN A 102 -5.93 8.57 -7.60
CA GLN A 102 -4.94 9.19 -6.73
C GLN A 102 -3.53 9.09 -7.32
N ASN A 103 -2.74 10.14 -7.07
CA ASN A 103 -1.35 10.21 -7.51
C ASN A 103 -0.40 9.82 -6.37
N THR A 104 0.45 8.82 -6.60
CA THR A 104 1.37 8.29 -5.57
C THR A 104 2.39 9.33 -5.15
N GLU A 105 3.01 10.05 -6.09
CA GLU A 105 4.01 11.07 -5.76
C GLU A 105 3.43 12.23 -4.94
N SER A 106 2.18 12.64 -5.19
CA SER A 106 1.48 13.65 -4.39
C SER A 106 1.28 13.19 -2.94
N ILE A 107 0.76 11.97 -2.74
CA ILE A 107 0.56 11.41 -1.39
C ILE A 107 1.90 11.23 -0.67
N LYS A 108 2.91 10.70 -1.36
CA LYS A 108 4.27 10.56 -0.85
C LYS A 108 4.85 11.91 -0.42
N LYS A 109 4.71 12.94 -1.27
CA LYS A 109 5.17 14.30 -0.96
C LYS A 109 4.47 14.83 0.30
N ARG A 110 3.15 14.67 0.43
CA ARG A 110 2.41 15.10 1.63
C ARG A 110 2.92 14.44 2.90
N ILE A 111 3.23 13.14 2.85
CA ILE A 111 3.81 12.42 4.00
C ILE A 111 5.19 12.98 4.36
N LEU A 112 6.06 13.21 3.36
CA LEU A 112 7.40 13.74 3.60
C LEU A 112 7.38 15.20 4.08
N ASP A 113 6.53 16.04 3.49
CA ASP A 113 6.34 17.44 3.90
C ASP A 113 5.88 17.52 5.35
N PHE A 114 4.94 16.67 5.78
CA PHE A 114 4.50 16.61 7.17
C PHE A 114 5.64 16.23 8.12
N VAL A 115 6.49 15.28 7.73
CA VAL A 115 7.67 14.89 8.52
C VAL A 115 8.66 16.04 8.65
N GLU A 116 8.92 16.79 7.57
CA GLU A 116 9.84 17.95 7.61
C GLU A 116 9.28 19.11 8.43
N ASP A 117 7.97 19.38 8.36
CA ASP A 117 7.30 20.34 9.23
C ASP A 117 7.39 19.92 10.72
N LEU A 118 7.19 18.64 11.02
CA LEU A 118 7.37 18.12 12.37
C LEU A 118 8.80 18.29 12.89
N LYS A 119 9.82 18.04 12.07
CA LYS A 119 11.23 18.29 12.45
C LYS A 119 11.49 19.76 12.77
N THR A 120 10.88 20.66 12.00
CA THR A 120 11.01 22.11 12.22
C THR A 120 10.40 22.54 13.56
N LYS A 121 9.27 21.93 13.95
CA LYS A 121 8.57 22.22 15.21
C LYS A 121 9.18 21.52 16.43
N ASP A 122 9.91 20.42 16.20
CA ASP A 122 10.47 19.58 17.24
C ASP A 122 11.94 19.23 16.90
N PRO A 123 12.91 20.08 17.29
CA PRO A 123 14.33 19.87 16.98
C PRO A 123 14.91 18.56 17.54
N ASP A 124 14.25 17.95 18.53
CA ASP A 124 14.63 16.67 19.13
C ASP A 124 14.03 15.46 18.38
N LEU A 125 13.34 15.66 17.25
CA LEU A 125 12.78 14.59 16.43
C LEU A 125 13.84 13.95 15.52
N GLY A 126 14.47 12.88 16.00
CA GLY A 126 15.40 12.05 15.22
C GLY A 126 14.70 11.05 14.29
N ILE A 127 13.95 11.53 13.28
CA ILE A 127 13.17 10.67 12.36
C ILE A 127 13.85 10.41 11.01
N LYS A 128 13.80 9.16 10.56
CA LYS A 128 14.14 8.69 9.21
C LYS A 128 12.91 8.04 8.57
N VAL A 129 12.66 8.35 7.30
CA VAL A 129 11.60 7.74 6.49
C VAL A 129 12.24 6.95 5.35
N GLN A 130 11.80 5.71 5.14
CA GLN A 130 12.22 4.88 4.03
C GLN A 130 10.99 4.41 3.26
N ILE A 131 11.03 4.52 1.93
CA ILE A 131 9.95 4.11 1.03
C ILE A 131 10.56 3.17 -0.01
N PRO A 132 10.87 1.90 0.33
CA PRO A 132 11.53 0.97 -0.58
C PRO A 132 10.67 0.57 -1.78
N ILE A 133 9.34 0.60 -1.63
CA ILE A 133 8.38 0.32 -2.69
C ILE A 133 7.50 1.55 -2.87
N SER A 134 7.42 2.06 -4.11
CA SER A 134 6.52 3.12 -4.52
C SER A 134 6.10 2.87 -5.96
N MET A 135 4.85 2.47 -6.16
CA MET A 135 4.30 2.04 -7.43
C MET A 135 3.04 2.84 -7.74
N GLU A 136 2.97 3.49 -8.90
CA GLU A 136 1.74 4.16 -9.35
C GLU A 136 0.66 3.15 -9.74
N PRO A 137 -0.63 3.42 -9.42
CA PRO A 137 -1.75 2.67 -10.00
C PRO A 137 -1.72 2.76 -11.52
N PHE A 138 -2.08 1.68 -12.19
CA PHE A 138 -2.10 1.62 -13.64
C PHE A 138 -3.48 1.25 -14.17
N VAL A 139 -3.85 1.86 -15.30
CA VAL A 139 -5.09 1.57 -16.02
C VAL A 139 -4.71 1.21 -17.45
N ILE A 140 -5.11 0.02 -17.88
CA ILE A 140 -4.90 -0.45 -19.25
C ILE A 140 -5.80 0.31 -20.23
N ASP A 141 -5.36 0.42 -21.48
CA ASP A 141 -6.26 0.83 -22.57
C ASP A 141 -7.13 -0.36 -22.98
N GLY A 142 -8.39 -0.38 -22.55
CA GLY A 142 -9.33 -1.44 -22.90
C GLY A 142 -9.67 -1.52 -24.40
N LYS A 143 -9.19 -0.59 -25.23
CA LYS A 143 -9.39 -0.55 -26.69
C LYS A 143 -8.15 -0.98 -27.49
N SER A 144 -7.02 -1.23 -26.85
CA SER A 144 -5.82 -1.69 -27.54
C SER A 144 -6.05 -3.03 -28.24
N ASP A 145 -5.22 -3.33 -29.25
CA ASP A 145 -5.29 -4.61 -29.95
C ASP A 145 -5.05 -5.79 -28.99
N PHE A 146 -4.17 -5.63 -28.01
CA PHE A 146 -3.92 -6.66 -27.00
C PHE A 146 -5.12 -6.87 -26.08
N ALA A 147 -5.75 -5.79 -25.60
CA ALA A 147 -6.96 -5.85 -24.79
C ALA A 147 -8.14 -6.48 -25.55
N GLN A 148 -8.30 -6.15 -26.83
CA GLN A 148 -9.34 -6.75 -27.67
C GLN A 148 -9.08 -8.25 -27.92
N ALA A 149 -7.81 -8.65 -28.14
CA ALA A 149 -7.44 -10.05 -28.26
C ALA A 149 -7.75 -10.85 -26.98
N VAL A 150 -7.51 -10.27 -25.81
CA VAL A 150 -7.91 -10.84 -24.51
C VAL A 150 -9.43 -11.00 -24.42
N LYS A 151 -10.20 -9.93 -24.68
CA LYS A 151 -11.67 -9.97 -24.57
C LYS A 151 -12.28 -11.02 -25.51
N LYS A 152 -11.82 -11.08 -26.76
CA LYS A 152 -12.26 -12.09 -27.74
C LYS A 152 -11.95 -13.52 -27.29
N SER A 153 -10.78 -13.72 -26.69
CA SER A 153 -10.37 -15.03 -26.17
C SER A 153 -11.21 -15.44 -24.96
N SER A 154 -11.50 -14.50 -24.07
CA SER A 154 -12.40 -14.69 -22.93
C SER A 154 -13.83 -15.02 -23.38
N GLU A 155 -14.39 -14.27 -24.33
CA GLU A 155 -15.75 -14.52 -24.86
C GLU A 155 -15.88 -15.92 -25.46
N ARG A 156 -14.85 -16.42 -26.14
CA ARG A 156 -14.84 -17.79 -26.69
C ARG A 156 -14.82 -18.88 -25.63
N ILE A 157 -14.18 -18.65 -24.48
CA ILE A 157 -14.05 -19.66 -23.42
C ILE A 157 -15.30 -19.70 -22.56
N TYR A 158 -15.82 -18.53 -22.21
CA TYR A 158 -16.92 -18.39 -21.25
C TYR A 158 -18.28 -18.18 -21.90
N ASN A 159 -18.35 -18.05 -23.23
CA ASN A 159 -19.56 -17.77 -24.00
C ASN A 159 -20.33 -16.53 -23.53
N GLU A 160 -19.61 -15.54 -22.99
CA GLU A 160 -20.17 -14.27 -22.52
C GLU A 160 -19.16 -13.14 -22.69
N LYS A 161 -19.67 -11.91 -22.84
CA LYS A 161 -18.82 -10.72 -22.88
C LYS A 161 -18.38 -10.35 -21.47
N ARG A 162 -17.06 -10.33 -21.26
CA ARG A 162 -16.43 -9.91 -20.00
C ARG A 162 -15.65 -8.63 -20.19
N GLU A 163 -15.79 -7.74 -19.22
CA GLU A 163 -15.04 -6.49 -19.14
C GLU A 163 -13.93 -6.57 -18.09
N PHE A 164 -12.90 -5.75 -18.26
CA PHE A 164 -11.83 -5.64 -17.28
C PHE A 164 -12.33 -4.96 -16.01
N LYS A 165 -11.75 -5.39 -14.89
CA LYS A 165 -12.08 -4.92 -13.55
C LYS A 165 -10.82 -4.49 -12.83
N LEU A 166 -10.96 -3.59 -11.87
CA LEU A 166 -9.87 -3.17 -11.01
C LEU A 166 -9.44 -4.34 -10.13
N PHE A 167 -8.13 -4.55 -10.08
CA PHE A 167 -7.46 -5.51 -9.22
C PHE A 167 -6.49 -4.74 -8.32
N MET A 168 -6.72 -4.77 -7.01
CA MET A 168 -6.05 -3.90 -6.03
C MET A 168 -4.84 -4.48 -5.27
N PRO A 169 -4.39 -5.73 -5.49
CA PRO A 169 -3.04 -6.14 -5.08
C PRO A 169 -1.94 -5.54 -5.95
N SER A 170 -0.77 -5.28 -5.36
CA SER A 170 0.46 -5.00 -6.12
C SER A 170 0.95 -6.27 -6.82
N THR A 171 1.42 -6.14 -8.06
CA THR A 171 1.94 -7.26 -8.87
C THR A 171 3.17 -6.83 -9.67
N ASP A 172 3.88 -7.79 -10.27
CA ASP A 172 5.01 -7.51 -11.15
C ASP A 172 4.65 -6.74 -12.43
N ALA A 173 3.36 -6.63 -12.77
CA ALA A 173 2.88 -5.88 -13.93
C ALA A 173 3.39 -4.43 -13.94
N HIS A 174 3.55 -3.85 -12.75
CA HIS A 174 4.07 -2.50 -12.58
C HIS A 174 5.42 -2.31 -13.28
N TRP A 175 6.35 -3.27 -13.18
CA TRP A 175 7.68 -3.15 -13.77
C TRP A 175 7.67 -3.11 -15.30
N PHE A 176 6.69 -3.76 -15.92
CA PHE A 176 6.50 -3.73 -17.37
C PHE A 176 5.82 -2.42 -17.78
N GLN A 177 4.77 -2.03 -17.06
CA GLN A 177 3.98 -0.83 -17.32
C GLN A 177 4.82 0.45 -17.23
N GLU A 178 5.71 0.57 -16.24
CA GLU A 178 6.64 1.70 -16.12
C GLU A 178 7.59 1.84 -17.31
N ARG A 179 7.86 0.74 -18.02
CA ARG A 179 8.70 0.71 -19.23
C ARG A 179 7.90 0.90 -20.52
N GLY A 180 6.61 1.23 -20.41
CA GLY A 180 5.71 1.39 -21.54
C GLY A 180 5.33 0.06 -22.21
N ILE A 181 5.55 -1.08 -21.53
CA ILE A 181 5.14 -2.39 -22.05
C ILE A 181 3.69 -2.63 -21.66
N GLU A 182 2.83 -2.75 -22.65
CA GLU A 182 1.42 -3.03 -22.43
C GLU A 182 1.24 -4.35 -21.66
N THR A 183 0.56 -4.29 -20.52
CA THR A 183 0.45 -5.43 -19.60
C THR A 183 -0.97 -5.52 -19.06
N ILE A 184 -1.58 -6.69 -19.22
CA ILE A 184 -2.93 -7.00 -18.73
C ILE A 184 -2.82 -8.15 -17.74
N LEU A 185 -3.35 -7.95 -16.53
CA LEU A 185 -3.42 -8.98 -15.51
C LEU A 185 -4.62 -9.89 -15.79
N ILE A 186 -4.33 -11.18 -15.95
CA ILE A 186 -5.33 -12.22 -16.20
C ILE A 186 -4.91 -13.44 -15.42
N GLY A 187 -5.85 -13.99 -14.65
CA GLY A 187 -5.60 -15.19 -13.88
C GLY A 187 -6.89 -15.79 -13.34
N VAL A 188 -6.70 -16.66 -12.37
CA VAL A 188 -7.77 -17.38 -11.68
C VAL A 188 -7.89 -16.79 -10.28
N SER A 189 -9.10 -16.39 -9.92
CA SER A 189 -9.41 -15.92 -8.58
C SER A 189 -10.90 -16.01 -8.36
N ARG A 190 -11.27 -16.74 -7.31
CA ARG A 190 -12.59 -16.81 -6.71
C ARG A 190 -12.44 -16.46 -5.23
N GLY A 191 -13.50 -15.89 -4.64
CA GLY A 191 -13.48 -15.44 -3.26
C GLY A 191 -13.21 -16.55 -2.23
N ASP A 192 -13.40 -17.82 -2.60
CA ASP A 192 -13.15 -18.99 -1.75
C ASP A 192 -11.74 -19.59 -1.90
N ASN A 193 -10.90 -19.12 -2.84
CA ASN A 193 -9.57 -19.69 -3.08
C ASN A 193 -8.57 -19.54 -1.91
N SER A 194 -8.96 -18.87 -0.82
CA SER A 194 -8.14 -18.73 0.40
C SER A 194 -6.75 -18.15 0.11
N ILE A 195 -6.69 -17.16 -0.78
CA ILE A 195 -5.43 -16.50 -1.20
C ILE A 195 -4.72 -15.94 0.03
N HIS A 196 -3.45 -16.31 0.23
CA HIS A 196 -2.64 -15.95 1.40
C HIS A 196 -3.16 -16.48 2.75
N CYS A 197 -3.97 -17.54 2.73
CA CYS A 197 -4.51 -18.22 3.92
C CYS A 197 -4.19 -19.72 3.89
N THR A 198 -4.52 -20.43 4.99
CA THR A 198 -4.42 -21.89 5.05
C THR A 198 -5.30 -22.54 3.99
N ASP A 199 -4.84 -23.66 3.42
CA ASP A 199 -5.54 -24.44 2.38
C ASP A 199 -5.87 -23.64 1.12
N GLU A 200 -4.97 -22.73 0.71
CA GLU A 200 -5.03 -22.05 -0.60
C GLU A 200 -5.15 -23.06 -1.75
N PHE A 201 -6.14 -22.86 -2.63
CA PHE A 201 -6.43 -23.79 -3.72
C PHE A 201 -6.93 -23.08 -4.98
N VAL A 202 -6.99 -23.82 -6.09
CA VAL A 202 -7.61 -23.40 -7.35
C VAL A 202 -8.48 -24.52 -7.91
N TYR A 203 -9.57 -24.18 -8.59
CA TYR A 203 -10.38 -25.15 -9.32
C TYR A 203 -9.65 -25.60 -10.60
N ILE A 204 -9.61 -26.92 -10.84
CA ILE A 204 -9.00 -27.50 -12.05
C ILE A 204 -9.61 -26.90 -13.31
N GLU A 205 -10.93 -26.67 -13.32
CA GLU A 205 -11.61 -26.04 -14.44
C GLU A 205 -11.11 -24.61 -14.72
N ASP A 206 -10.88 -23.81 -13.68
CA ASP A 206 -10.36 -22.44 -13.83
C ASP A 206 -8.94 -22.46 -14.37
N LEU A 207 -8.11 -23.40 -13.91
CA LEU A 207 -6.75 -23.59 -14.43
C LEU A 207 -6.76 -23.97 -15.92
N ILE A 208 -7.64 -24.90 -16.32
CA ILE A 208 -7.82 -25.29 -17.72
C ILE A 208 -8.29 -24.10 -18.56
N ASN A 209 -9.25 -23.31 -18.05
CA ASN A 209 -9.79 -22.15 -18.75
C ASN A 209 -8.76 -21.01 -18.88
N ALA A 210 -7.97 -20.74 -17.84
CA ALA A 210 -6.86 -19.79 -17.90
C ALA A 210 -5.79 -20.22 -18.91
N THR A 211 -5.47 -21.52 -18.97
CA THR A 211 -4.54 -22.08 -19.97
C THR A 211 -5.04 -21.83 -21.40
N LYS A 212 -6.32 -22.13 -21.66
CA LYS A 212 -6.96 -21.84 -22.96
C LYS A 212 -6.93 -20.34 -23.26
N LEU A 213 -7.15 -19.51 -22.25
CA LEU A 213 -7.19 -18.05 -22.39
C LEU A 213 -5.83 -17.53 -22.85
N TYR A 214 -4.74 -17.91 -22.18
CA TYR A 214 -3.39 -17.53 -22.58
C TYR A 214 -3.06 -17.98 -24.01
N ALA A 215 -3.37 -19.23 -24.37
CA ALA A 215 -3.12 -19.77 -25.71
C ALA A 215 -3.92 -19.04 -26.79
N LEU A 216 -5.21 -18.78 -26.56
CA LEU A 216 -6.07 -18.07 -27.51
C LEU A 216 -5.70 -16.59 -27.63
N THR A 217 -5.30 -15.94 -26.53
CA THR A 217 -4.84 -14.55 -26.55
C THR A 217 -3.58 -14.43 -27.38
N ALA A 218 -2.58 -15.30 -27.15
CA ALA A 218 -1.36 -15.31 -27.95
C ALA A 218 -1.68 -15.53 -29.44
N LEU A 219 -2.58 -16.46 -29.76
CA LEU A 219 -3.02 -16.72 -31.13
C LEU A 219 -3.73 -15.52 -31.78
N ASN A 220 -4.59 -14.82 -31.03
CA ASN A 220 -5.37 -13.69 -31.54
C ASN A 220 -4.57 -12.38 -31.63
N TYR A 221 -3.47 -12.25 -30.88
CA TYR A 221 -2.67 -11.03 -30.82
C TYR A 221 -1.41 -11.09 -31.69
N LEU A 222 -0.75 -12.25 -31.78
CA LEU A 222 0.52 -12.40 -32.49
C LEU A 222 0.38 -12.84 -33.95
N LYS A 223 -0.83 -13.17 -34.41
CA LYS A 223 -1.12 -13.51 -35.80
C LYS A 223 -1.96 -12.43 -36.46
#